data_AF-A0AAU4X4Z3-F1
#
_entry.id   AF-A0AAU4X4Z3-F1
#
_cell.length_a   1.000
_cell.length_b   1.000
_cell.length_c   1.000
_cell.angle_alpha   90.00
_cell.angle_beta   90.00
_cell.angle_gamma   90.00
#
_symmetry.space_group_name_H-M   'P 1'
#
loop_
_entity.id
_entity.type
_entity.pdbx_description
1 polymer ?
#
loop_
_entity_poly.entity_id
_entity_poly.type
_entity_poly.pdbx_seq_one_letter_code
_entity_poly.pdbx_strand_id
1 'polypeptide(L)' 'MSMNATPLSAYDDSDPAPASVSAELRMAAETLDETATADIHSDTDMIRSAVALRMRLHALVTALDAERGERR' A
#
# COMPACT_ATOMS: atom_id res chain seq x y z
N MET A 1 28.88 -10.72 2.49
CA MET A 1 27.90 -10.31 3.52
C MET A 1 26.52 -10.55 2.95
N SER A 2 25.77 -11.53 3.45
CA SER A 2 24.40 -11.78 2.99
C SER A 2 23.51 -10.65 3.52
N MET A 3 23.03 -9.78 2.64
CA MET A 3 21.95 -8.85 2.94
C MET A 3 20.67 -9.69 3.09
N ASN A 4 20.30 -10.04 4.32
CA ASN A 4 18.95 -10.52 4.59
C ASN A 4 18.00 -9.36 4.31
N ALA A 5 17.38 -9.35 3.13
CA ALA A 5 16.31 -8.42 2.81
C ALA A 5 15.21 -8.57 3.88
N THR A 6 14.83 -7.46 4.51
CA THR A 6 13.72 -7.45 5.45
C THR A 6 12.47 -7.96 4.74
N PRO A 7 11.81 -9.03 5.24
CA PRO A 7 10.64 -9.59 4.58
C PRO A 7 9.52 -8.55 4.57
N LEU A 8 8.78 -8.47 3.45
CA LEU A 8 7.63 -7.58 3.26
C LEU A 8 6.60 -7.66 4.40
N SER A 9 6.49 -8.83 5.05
CA SER A 9 5.61 -9.08 6.20
C SER A 9 5.98 -8.30 7.46
N ALA A 10 7.19 -7.73 7.55
CA ALA A 10 7.61 -6.94 8.72
C ALA A 10 7.09 -5.50 8.70
N TYR A 11 6.50 -5.04 7.60
CA TYR A 11 5.96 -3.69 7.43
C TYR A 11 4.45 -3.58 7.72
N ASP A 12 3.85 -4.62 8.30
CA ASP A 12 2.40 -4.79 8.41
C ASP A 12 1.96 -4.90 9.88
N ASP A 13 1.87 -3.78 10.60
CA ASP A 13 1.40 -3.83 12.00
C ASP A 13 0.46 -2.69 12.41
N SER A 14 -0.01 -1.88 11.46
CA SER A 14 -1.02 -0.86 11.74
C SER A 14 -1.73 -0.47 10.44
N ASP A 15 -2.87 -1.10 10.16
CA ASP A 15 -3.75 -0.59 9.11
C ASP A 15 -4.27 0.78 9.54
N PRO A 16 -3.98 1.86 8.79
CA PRO A 16 -4.59 3.15 9.06
C PRO A 16 -6.11 3.02 8.91
N ALA A 17 -6.87 3.67 9.79
CA ALA A 17 -8.31 3.74 9.63
C ALA A 17 -8.63 4.32 8.24
N PRO A 18 -9.44 3.62 7.41
CA PRO A 18 -9.67 4.02 6.03
C PRO A 18 -10.35 5.40 5.98
N ALA A 19 -9.88 6.27 5.08
CA ALA A 19 -10.55 7.50 4.74
C ALA A 19 -11.81 7.21 3.89
N SER A 20 -12.49 8.26 3.40
CA SER A 20 -13.58 8.07 2.43
C SER A 20 -13.05 7.40 1.15
N VAL A 21 -13.91 6.65 0.46
CA VAL A 21 -13.54 5.95 -0.78
C VAL A 21 -12.91 6.88 -1.82
N SER A 22 -13.45 8.08 -2.01
CA SER A 22 -12.88 9.08 -2.91
C SER A 22 -11.48 9.54 -2.48
N ALA A 23 -11.23 9.66 -1.17
CA ALA A 23 -9.91 10.00 -0.65
C ALA A 23 -8.93 8.85 -0.91
N GLU A 24 -9.31 7.61 -0.60
CA GLU A 24 -8.48 6.42 -0.83
C GLU A 24 -8.18 6.19 -2.32
N LEU A 25 -9.14 6.45 -3.22
CA LEU A 25 -8.91 6.37 -4.67
C LEU A 25 -7.88 7.38 -5.16
N ARG A 26 -8.00 8.65 -4.74
CA ARG A 26 -7.01 9.69 -5.08
C ARG A 26 -5.63 9.30 -4.60
N MET A 27 -5.58 8.88 -3.35
CA MET A 27 -4.39 8.45 -2.66
C MET A 27 -3.75 7.20 -3.29
N ALA A 28 -4.55 6.28 -3.83
CA ALA A 28 -4.10 5.13 -4.62
C ALA A 28 -3.51 5.53 -5.97
N ALA A 29 -4.14 6.49 -6.65
CA ALA A 29 -3.62 7.04 -7.90
C ALA A 29 -2.26 7.74 -7.68
N GLU A 30 -2.15 8.58 -6.64
CA GLU A 30 -0.89 9.24 -6.26
C GLU A 30 0.22 8.22 -5.99
N THR A 31 -0.07 7.17 -5.21
CA THR A 31 0.91 6.10 -4.94
C THR A 31 1.29 5.32 -6.21
N LEU A 32 0.34 5.07 -7.12
CA LEU A 32 0.63 4.43 -8.40
C LEU A 32 1.58 5.28 -9.26
N ASP A 33 1.35 6.59 -9.35
CA ASP A 33 2.21 7.51 -10.09
C ASP A 33 3.62 7.58 -9.48
N GLU A 34 3.73 7.62 -8.16
CA GLU A 34 5.03 7.58 -7.46
C GLU A 34 5.78 6.29 -7.76
N THR A 35 5.12 5.14 -7.61
CA THR A 35 5.75 3.82 -7.82
C THR A 35 6.09 3.53 -9.29
N ALA A 36 5.34 4.10 -10.25
CA ALA A 36 5.63 3.95 -11.68
C ALA A 36 6.97 4.58 -12.08
N THR A 37 7.49 5.52 -11.28
CA THR A 37 8.78 6.18 -11.52
C THR A 37 9.93 5.58 -10.72
N ALA A 38 9.68 4.58 -9.88
CA ALA A 38 10.69 3.96 -9.03
C ALA A 38 11.68 3.10 -9.83
N ASP A 39 12.94 3.06 -9.39
CA ASP A 39 13.94 2.17 -9.98
C ASP A 39 13.72 0.72 -9.51
N ILE A 40 13.19 -0.10 -10.40
CA ILE A 40 12.90 -1.52 -10.12
C ILE A 40 14.16 -2.38 -9.89
N HIS A 41 15.35 -1.88 -10.24
CA HIS A 41 16.62 -2.58 -10.01
C HIS A 41 17.20 -2.28 -8.63
N SER A 42 16.68 -1.25 -7.95
CA SER A 42 16.98 -0.96 -6.55
C SER A 42 16.07 -1.81 -5.67
N ASP A 43 16.63 -2.81 -4.99
CA ASP A 43 15.86 -3.66 -4.06
C ASP A 43 15.08 -2.82 -3.02
N THR A 44 15.67 -1.70 -2.60
CA THR A 44 15.03 -0.79 -1.64
C THR A 44 13.82 -0.08 -2.24
N ASP A 45 13.93 0.44 -3.47
CA ASP A 45 12.83 1.16 -4.11
C ASP A 45 11.74 0.21 -4.58
N MET A 46 12.12 -0.99 -5.03
CA MET A 46 11.19 -2.07 -5.35
C MET A 46 10.38 -2.49 -4.11
N ILE A 47 11.04 -2.80 -2.98
CA ILE A 47 10.35 -3.20 -1.75
C ILE A 47 9.47 -2.06 -1.23
N ARG A 48 9.99 -0.82 -1.18
CA ARG A 48 9.22 0.35 -0.76
C ARG A 48 7.97 0.54 -1.60
N SER A 49 8.11 0.45 -2.92
CA SER A 49 6.99 0.59 -3.86
C SER A 49 5.94 -0.51 -3.67
N ALA A 50 6.39 -1.76 -3.50
CA ALA A 50 5.51 -2.90 -3.26
C ALA A 50 4.74 -2.77 -1.94
N VAL A 51 5.41 -2.36 -0.85
CA VAL A 51 4.77 -2.12 0.46
C VAL A 51 3.73 -1.00 0.33
N ALA A 52 4.12 0.14 -0.25
CA ALA A 52 3.25 1.30 -0.38
C ALA A 52 1.98 0.97 -1.18
N LEU A 53 2.13 0.27 -2.31
CA LEU A 53 1.00 -0.16 -3.12
C LEU A 53 0.10 -1.15 -2.37
N ARG A 54 0.68 -2.14 -1.68
CA ARG A 54 -0.08 -3.12 -0.88
C ARG A 54 -0.93 -2.43 0.19
N MET A 55 -0.32 -1.57 1.01
CA MET A 55 -1.02 -0.85 2.08
C MET A 55 -2.17 -0.02 1.53
N ARG A 56 -1.93 0.67 0.40
CA ARG A 56 -2.90 1.57 -0.20
C ARG A 56 -4.09 0.83 -0.83
N LEU A 57 -3.84 -0.28 -1.51
CA LEU A 57 -4.91 -1.14 -2.03
C LEU A 57 -5.75 -1.75 -0.89
N HIS A 58 -5.11 -2.15 0.21
CA HIS A 58 -5.81 -2.67 1.38
C HIS A 58 -6.73 -1.63 2.03
N ALA A 59 -6.24 -0.39 2.20
CA ALA A 59 -7.03 0.73 2.70
C ALA A 59 -8.24 1.03 1.79
N LEU A 60 -8.05 1.00 0.47
CA LEU A 60 -9.13 1.20 -0.50
C LEU A 60 -10.21 0.10 -0.42
N VAL A 61 -9.81 -1.16 -0.34
CA VAL A 61 -10.76 -2.28 -0.18
C VAL A 61 -11.53 -2.13 1.13
N THR A 62 -10.84 -1.80 2.23
CA THR A 62 -11.48 -1.61 3.54
C THR A 62 -12.47 -0.45 3.52
N ALA A 63 -12.15 0.64 2.80
CA ALA A 63 -13.06 1.76 2.61
C ALA A 63 -14.31 1.37 1.80
N LEU A 64 -14.15 0.57 0.74
CA LEU A 64 -15.26 0.05 -0.07
C LEU A 64 -16.17 -0.88 0.74
N ASP A 65 -15.60 -1.79 1.51
CA ASP A 65 -16.36 -2.71 2.36
C ASP A 65 -17.14 -1.95 3.45
N ALA A 66 -16.53 -0.89 4.00
CA ALA A 66 -17.18 -0.01 4.96
C ALA A 66 -18.34 0.78 4.33
N GLU A 67 -18.17 1.30 3.11
CA GLU A 67 -19.21 2.04 2.38
C GLU A 67 -20.40 1.13 2.01
N ARG A 68 -20.14 -0.14 1.66
CA ARG A 68 -21.18 -1.13 1.33
C ARG A 68 -21.92 -1.68 2.55
N GLY A 69 -21.46 -1.37 3.76
CA GLY A 69 -22.00 -1.95 4.99
C GLY A 69 -21.65 -3.44 5.16
N GLU A 70 -20.58 -3.90 4.50
CA GLU A 70 -20.13 -5.30 4.50
C GLU A 70 -19.18 -5.62 5.67
N ARG A 71 -18.98 -4.68 6.62
CA ARG A 71 -18.33 -4.98 7.91
C ARG A 71 -19.18 -5.97 8.69
N ARG A 72 -18.89 -7.25 8.53
CA ARG A 72 -19.50 -8.37 9.25
C ARG A 72 -18.51 -8.99 10.22
#